data_AF-A0A5N5GI39-F1
#
_entry.id   AF-A0A5N5GI39-F1
#
_cell.length_a   1.000
_cell.length_b   1.000
_cell.length_c   1.000
_cell.angle_alpha   90.00
_cell.angle_beta   90.00
_cell.angle_gamma   90.00
#
_symmetry.space_group_name_H-M   'P 1'
#
loop_
_entity.id
_entity.type
_entity.pdbx_description
1 polymer ?
#
loop_
_entity_poly.entity_id
_entity_poly.type
_entity_poly.pdbx_seq_one_letter_code
_entity_poly.pdbx_strand_id
1 'polypeptide(L)'
;MADSRGFSSKKKLVVRLERYRRKQVSYFDDKSMVDEFRYDIGSLVRRECSTEFESWKIVHEELKKSMSGELSVHWDVDETEEKQRKYMDELFKQSFRQWKFDMLQGMWSELLLPQRRRIEVEL
;
A
#
# COMPACT_ATOMS: atom_id res chain seq x y z
N MET A 1 -16.01 25.06 -36.20
CA MET A 1 -14.60 25.42 -35.93
C MET A 1 -14.26 25.04 -34.50
N ALA A 2 -13.13 24.34 -34.36
CA ALA A 2 -12.33 23.90 -33.20
C ALA A 2 -12.91 23.86 -31.77
N ASP A 3 -12.76 22.65 -31.20
CA ASP A 3 -13.01 22.18 -29.84
C ASP A 3 -11.99 22.74 -28.84
N SER A 4 -12.42 23.07 -27.61
CA SER A 4 -11.58 23.58 -26.51
C SER A 4 -11.81 22.78 -25.24
N ARG A 5 -11.37 21.52 -25.25
CA ARG A 5 -11.26 20.65 -24.06
C ARG A 5 -9.83 20.11 -23.97
N GLY A 6 -8.94 20.79 -23.25
CA GLY A 6 -7.57 20.27 -23.10
C GLY A 6 -6.62 20.93 -22.09
N PHE A 7 -6.99 22.05 -21.46
CA PHE A 7 -6.02 22.86 -20.70
C PHE A 7 -6.17 22.83 -19.16
N SER A 8 -7.18 22.15 -18.62
CA SER A 8 -7.45 22.15 -17.17
C SER A 8 -6.57 21.15 -16.40
N SER A 9 -6.42 19.92 -16.91
CA SER A 9 -5.72 18.84 -16.19
C SER A 9 -4.21 19.06 -16.08
N LYS A 10 -3.59 19.66 -17.11
CA LYS A 10 -2.14 19.89 -17.16
C LYS A 10 -1.67 20.90 -16.10
N LYS A 11 -2.43 21.99 -15.89
CA LYS A 11 -2.11 23.02 -14.89
C LYS A 11 -2.24 22.48 -13.46
N LYS A 12 -3.22 21.60 -13.22
CA LYS A 12 -3.43 20.96 -11.91
C LYS A 12 -2.29 20.01 -11.55
N LEU A 13 -1.78 19.25 -12.54
CA LEU A 13 -0.61 18.39 -12.37
C LEU A 13 0.67 19.19 -12.11
N VAL A 14 0.88 20.29 -12.85
CA VAL A 14 2.04 21.18 -12.65
C VAL A 14 2.05 21.78 -11.25
N VAL A 15 0.91 22.27 -10.74
CA VAL A 15 0.81 22.80 -9.37
C VAL A 15 1.03 21.71 -8.31
N ARG A 16 0.67 20.45 -8.60
CA ARG A 16 0.95 19.30 -7.72
C ARG A 16 2.44 18.94 -7.72
N LEU A 17 3.08 18.98 -8.88
CA LEU A 17 4.51 18.72 -9.08
C LEU A 17 5.41 19.82 -8.48
N GLU A 18 5.00 21.09 -8.56
CA GLU A 18 5.73 22.24 -8.00
C GLU A 18 5.69 22.25 -6.46
N ARG A 19 4.55 21.87 -5.86
CA ARG A 19 4.48 21.61 -4.41
C ARG A 19 5.38 20.45 -3.97
N TYR A 20 5.65 19.51 -4.88
CA TYR A 20 6.48 18.34 -4.65
C TYR A 20 7.98 18.67 -4.71
N ARG A 21 8.43 19.47 -5.69
CA ARG A 21 9.84 19.92 -5.80
C ARG A 21 10.31 20.74 -4.59
N ARG A 22 9.42 21.50 -3.93
CA ARG A 22 9.75 22.23 -2.70
C ARG A 22 9.84 21.34 -1.44
N LYS A 23 9.42 20.07 -1.52
CA LYS A 23 9.43 19.10 -0.41
C LYS A 23 10.65 18.17 -0.39
N GLN A 24 11.56 18.26 -1.36
CA GLN A 24 12.81 17.47 -1.36
C GLN A 24 13.78 17.77 -0.19
N VAL A 25 13.39 18.59 0.80
CA VAL A 25 14.28 19.02 1.90
C VAL A 25 13.89 18.51 3.29
N SER A 26 12.75 17.85 3.51
CA SER A 26 12.59 17.07 4.75
C SER A 26 11.65 15.86 4.62
N TYR A 27 12.17 14.73 5.09
CA TYR A 27 11.92 13.41 4.51
C TYR A 27 10.54 12.82 4.87
N PHE A 28 9.91 13.19 5.99
CA PHE A 28 8.52 12.86 6.36
C PHE A 28 8.14 13.66 7.64
N ASP A 29 8.31 14.99 7.66
CA ASP A 29 7.96 15.77 8.87
C ASP A 29 6.44 15.87 9.10
N ASP A 30 5.64 15.65 8.05
CA ASP A 30 4.19 15.60 8.14
C ASP A 30 3.71 14.16 8.39
N LYS A 31 3.24 13.90 9.62
CA LYS A 31 2.61 12.64 10.04
C LYS A 31 1.53 12.15 9.06
N SER A 32 0.75 13.06 8.49
CA SER A 32 -0.29 12.76 7.48
C SER A 32 0.27 12.12 6.22
N MET A 33 1.47 12.52 5.79
CA MET A 33 2.11 12.01 4.57
C MET A 33 2.67 10.60 4.79
N VAL A 34 3.11 10.29 6.02
CA VAL A 34 3.50 8.93 6.44
C VAL A 34 2.29 7.99 6.44
N ASP A 35 1.15 8.45 6.97
CA ASP A 35 -0.06 7.62 7.04
C ASP A 35 -0.63 7.32 5.65
N GLU A 36 -0.63 8.30 4.73
CA GLU A 36 -0.99 8.08 3.32
C GLU A 36 -0.06 7.08 2.63
N PHE A 37 1.26 7.23 2.81
CA PHE A 37 2.24 6.30 2.23
C PHE A 37 2.06 4.87 2.74
N ARG A 38 1.81 4.70 4.04
CA ARG A 38 1.51 3.39 4.64
C ARG A 38 0.23 2.79 4.10
N TYR A 39 -0.79 3.62 3.87
CA TYR A 39 -2.06 3.20 3.28
C TYR A 39 -1.86 2.68 1.86
N ASP A 40 -1.13 3.42 1.03
CA ASP A 40 -0.82 3.02 -0.35
C ASP A 40 -0.05 1.70 -0.39
N ILE A 41 0.99 1.53 0.44
CA ILE A 41 1.73 0.27 0.57
C ILE A 41 0.81 -0.87 1.00
N GLY A 42 -0.05 -0.65 1.99
CA GLY A 42 -0.98 -1.66 2.48
C GLY A 42 -1.97 -2.09 1.40
N SER A 43 -2.50 -1.14 0.63
CA SER A 43 -3.38 -1.40 -0.52
C SER A 43 -2.66 -2.22 -1.60
N LEU A 44 -1.42 -1.85 -1.92
CA LEU A 44 -0.59 -2.53 -2.91
C LEU A 44 -0.29 -3.98 -2.50
N VAL A 45 0.11 -4.19 -1.25
CA VAL A 45 0.34 -5.53 -0.69
C VAL A 45 -0.92 -6.38 -0.78
N ARG A 46 -2.09 -5.84 -0.44
CA ARG A 46 -3.36 -6.57 -0.54
C ARG A 46 -3.72 -6.98 -1.97
N ARG A 47 -3.38 -6.14 -2.96
CA ARG A 47 -3.70 -6.36 -4.37
C ARG A 47 -2.73 -7.34 -5.04
N GLU A 48 -1.45 -7.19 -4.75
CA GLU A 48 -0.37 -7.91 -5.45
C GLU A 48 0.05 -9.20 -4.72
N CYS A 49 -0.06 -9.29 -3.39
CA CYS A 49 0.38 -10.48 -2.66
C CYS A 49 -0.70 -11.57 -2.65
N SER A 50 -0.32 -12.77 -3.11
CA SER A 50 -1.11 -13.98 -3.00
C SER A 50 -1.09 -14.56 -1.58
N THR A 51 -2.19 -15.21 -1.18
CA THR A 51 -2.30 -15.92 0.10
C THR A 51 -1.34 -17.12 0.20
N GLU A 52 -0.86 -17.61 -0.95
CA GLU A 52 0.11 -18.70 -1.04
C GLU A 52 1.50 -18.30 -0.55
N PHE A 53 1.83 -17.01 -0.53
CA PHE A 53 3.09 -16.56 0.05
C PHE A 53 3.04 -16.76 1.57
N GLU A 54 3.85 -17.68 2.10
CA GLU A 54 3.94 -17.90 3.55
C GLU A 54 4.74 -16.79 4.24
N SER A 55 5.69 -16.17 3.53
CA SER A 55 6.51 -15.10 4.08
C SER A 55 6.97 -14.10 3.02
N TRP A 56 7.32 -12.89 3.46
CA TRP A 56 7.92 -11.85 2.62
C TRP A 56 9.24 -12.28 1.95
N LYS A 57 9.94 -13.29 2.50
CA LYS A 57 11.15 -13.84 1.87
C LYS A 57 10.83 -14.66 0.61
N ILE A 58 9.64 -15.24 0.53
CA ILE A 58 9.18 -16.05 -0.62
C ILE A 58 8.61 -15.16 -1.71
N VAL A 59 8.12 -13.96 -1.36
CA VAL A 59 7.69 -12.96 -2.33
C VAL A 59 8.83 -12.68 -3.31
N HIS A 60 8.57 -12.94 -4.60
CA HIS A 60 9.56 -12.83 -5.67
C HIS A 60 10.12 -11.40 -5.73
N GLU A 61 11.44 -11.28 -5.94
CA GLU A 61 12.11 -9.99 -6.11
C GLU A 61 11.53 -9.19 -7.28
N GLU A 62 11.03 -9.87 -8.31
CA GLU A 62 10.31 -9.23 -9.41
C GLU A 62 9.02 -8.54 -8.96
N LEU A 63 8.23 -9.19 -8.09
CA LEU A 63 7.02 -8.60 -7.54
C LEU A 63 7.36 -7.41 -6.64
N LYS A 64 8.41 -7.53 -5.81
CA LYS A 64 8.89 -6.40 -4.99
C LYS A 64 9.33 -5.21 -5.84
N LYS A 65 10.04 -5.46 -6.95
CA LYS A 65 10.43 -4.41 -7.90
C LYS A 65 9.23 -3.78 -8.58
N SER A 66 8.25 -4.58 -9.01
CA SER A 66 7.01 -4.06 -9.60
C SER A 66 6.27 -3.15 -8.62
N MET A 67 6.14 -3.60 -7.37
CA MET A 67 5.49 -2.85 -6.30
C MET A 67 6.22 -1.54 -5.97
N SER A 68 7.55 -1.58 -5.90
CA SER A 68 8.36 -0.37 -5.72
C SER A 68 8.24 0.59 -6.91
N GLY A 69 8.22 0.08 -8.14
CA GLY A 69 8.04 0.87 -9.35
C GLY A 69 6.67 1.56 -9.40
N GLU A 70 5.61 0.92 -8.91
CA GLU A 70 4.30 1.57 -8.79
C GLU A 70 4.29 2.68 -7.74
N LEU A 71 4.99 2.47 -6.60
CA LEU A 71 5.13 3.51 -5.59
C LEU A 71 5.98 4.68 -6.08
N SER A 72 7.02 4.42 -6.89
CA SER A 72 7.91 5.47 -7.42
C SER A 72 7.21 6.43 -8.39
N VAL A 73 6.07 6.03 -8.98
CA VAL A 73 5.22 6.91 -9.80
C VAL A 73 4.51 7.97 -8.96
N HIS A 74 4.17 7.64 -7.72
CA HIS A 74 3.37 8.50 -6.84
C HIS A 74 4.20 9.18 -5.75
N TRP A 75 5.30 8.55 -5.37
CA TRP A 75 6.23 8.94 -4.33
C TRP A 75 7.63 9.00 -4.95
N ASP A 76 8.38 10.07 -4.74
CA ASP A 76 9.78 10.22 -5.20
C ASP A 76 10.71 9.42 -4.28
N VAL A 77 10.51 8.10 -4.34
CA VAL A 77 11.38 7.13 -3.71
C VAL A 77 12.55 6.89 -4.65
N ASP A 78 13.74 7.15 -4.14
CA ASP A 78 14.98 6.77 -4.79
C ASP A 78 15.29 5.29 -4.49
N GLU A 79 15.07 4.42 -5.48
CA GLU A 79 15.40 2.99 -5.40
C GLU A 79 16.91 2.72 -5.28
N THR A 80 17.75 3.70 -5.62
CA THR A 80 19.20 3.60 -5.55
C THR A 80 19.75 3.92 -4.16
N GLU A 81 18.98 4.62 -3.33
CA GLU A 81 19.38 4.98 -1.97
C GLU A 81 19.05 3.83 -1.00
N GLU A 82 20.09 3.33 -0.33
CA GLU A 82 20.01 2.10 0.46
C GLU A 82 19.08 2.21 1.68
N LYS A 83 19.02 3.38 2.32
CA LYS A 83 18.17 3.61 3.50
C LYS A 83 16.70 3.65 3.10
N GLN A 84 16.36 4.27 1.97
CA GLN A 84 15.00 4.34 1.43
C GLN A 84 14.53 2.94 1.04
N ARG A 85 15.37 2.19 0.34
CA ARG A 85 15.08 0.80 -0.01
C ARG A 85 14.85 -0.06 1.23
N LYS A 86 15.70 0.08 2.25
CA LYS A 86 15.54 -0.66 3.52
C LYS A 86 14.26 -0.26 4.25
N TYR A 87 13.96 1.03 4.32
CA TYR A 87 12.75 1.55 4.94
C TYR A 87 11.48 1.03 4.24
N MET A 88 11.45 1.05 2.91
CA MET A 88 10.35 0.48 2.12
C MET A 88 10.19 -1.01 2.34
N ASP A 89 11.28 -1.77 2.31
CA ASP A 89 11.24 -3.21 2.56
C ASP A 89 10.70 -3.53 3.97
N GLU A 90 11.04 -2.72 4.97
CA GLU A 90 10.47 -2.84 6.33
C GLU A 90 8.97 -2.54 6.36
N LEU A 91 8.51 -1.50 5.67
CA LEU A 91 7.08 -1.18 5.57
C LEU A 91 6.30 -2.27 4.84
N PHE A 92 6.83 -2.79 3.73
CA PHE A 92 6.22 -3.93 3.04
C PHE A 92 6.11 -5.16 3.95
N LYS A 93 7.17 -5.49 4.70
CA LYS A 93 7.14 -6.58 5.68
C LYS A 93 6.08 -6.38 6.77
N GLN A 94 5.89 -5.15 7.23
CA GLN A 94 4.86 -4.83 8.23
C GLN A 94 3.46 -4.97 7.63
N SER A 95 3.21 -4.37 6.47
CA SER A 95 1.92 -4.45 5.78
C SER A 95 1.55 -5.87 5.39
N PHE A 96 2.51 -6.68 4.93
CA PHE A 96 2.31 -8.09 4.61
C PHE A 96 1.90 -8.90 5.85
N ARG A 97 2.57 -8.69 6.99
CA ARG A 97 2.23 -9.35 8.25
C ARG A 97 0.83 -8.96 8.72
N GLN A 98 0.50 -7.67 8.67
CA GLN A 98 -0.82 -7.18 9.05
C GLN A 98 -1.90 -7.78 8.15
N TRP A 99 -1.69 -7.75 6.84
CA TRP A 99 -2.64 -8.32 5.89
C TRP A 99 -2.85 -9.84 6.11
N LYS A 100 -1.77 -10.61 6.29
CA LYS A 100 -1.87 -12.04 6.62
C LYS A 100 -2.65 -12.28 7.90
N PHE A 101 -2.41 -11.46 8.93
CA PHE A 101 -3.14 -11.54 10.19
C PHE A 101 -4.63 -11.25 9.97
N ASP A 102 -4.97 -10.16 9.29
CA ASP A 102 -6.37 -9.79 8.99
C ASP A 102 -7.10 -10.87 8.18
N MET A 103 -6.41 -11.46 7.19
CA MET A 103 -6.94 -12.53 6.35
C MET A 103 -7.22 -13.79 7.18
N LEU A 104 -6.25 -14.21 8.00
CA LEU A 104 -6.43 -15.35 8.89
C LEU A 104 -7.57 -15.08 9.88
N GLN A 105 -7.60 -13.93 10.56
CA GLN A 105 -8.68 -13.55 11.48
C GLN A 105 -10.05 -13.55 10.81
N GLY A 106 -10.15 -13.07 9.56
CA GLY A 106 -11.36 -13.15 8.75
C GLY A 106 -11.80 -14.60 8.49
N MET A 107 -10.87 -15.47 8.08
CA MET A 107 -11.15 -16.90 7.89
C MET A 107 -11.58 -17.60 9.18
N TRP A 108 -10.91 -17.34 10.30
CA TRP A 108 -11.28 -17.89 11.61
C TRP A 108 -12.67 -17.40 12.04
N SER A 109 -13.02 -16.16 11.75
CA SER A 109 -14.34 -15.60 12.05
C SER A 109 -15.44 -16.23 11.19
N GLU A 110 -15.20 -16.48 9.90
CA GLU A 110 -16.15 -17.17 9.02
C GLU A 110 -16.34 -18.66 9.39
N LEU A 111 -15.26 -19.35 9.74
CA LEU A 111 -15.31 -20.77 10.12
C LEU A 111 -15.92 -21.03 11.50
N LEU A 112 -15.90 -20.05 12.42
CA LEU A 112 -16.46 -20.18 13.76
C LEU A 112 -17.93 -19.74 13.87
N LEU A 113 -18.51 -19.17 12.80
CA LEU A 113 -19.93 -18.78 12.75
C LEU A 113 -20.97 -19.92 12.80
N PRO A 114 -20.71 -21.20 12.43
CA PRO A 114 -21.73 -22.24 12.48
C PRO A 114 -22.14 -22.69 13.89
N GLN A 115 -21.33 -22.45 14.93
CA GLN A 115 -21.54 -23.07 16.25
C GLN A 115 -22.36 -22.25 17.24
N ARG A 116 -22.77 -21.03 16.89
CA ARG A 116 -23.51 -20.13 17.81
C ARG A 116 -25.00 -19.96 17.53
N ARG A 117 -25.57 -20.72 16.59
CA ARG A 117 -27.01 -20.72 16.26
C ARG A 117 -27.71 -22.06 16.53
N ARG A 118 -27.27 -22.83 17.53
CA ARG A 118 -27.90 -24.12 17.88
C ARG A 118 -28.11 -24.36 19.37
N ILE A 119 -28.23 -23.30 20.18
CA ILE A 119 -28.56 -23.42 21.61
C ILE A 119 -29.53 -22.31 22.01
N GLU A 120 -30.69 -22.20 21.35
CA GLU A 120 -31.87 -21.49 21.89
C GLU A 120 -33.13 -22.02 21.22
N VAL A 121 -33.49 -23.29 21.43
CA VAL A 121 -34.88 -23.77 21.53
C VAL A 121 -34.84 -25.11 22.26
N GLU A 122 -35.80 -25.37 23.15
CA GLU A 122 -35.91 -26.50 24.09
C GLU A 122 -35.21 -26.27 25.44
N LEU A 123 -35.84 -25.46 26.31
CA LEU A 123 -36.51 -25.92 27.54
C LEU A 123 -37.24 -24.78 28.26
#